data_AF-A0A8C6DTT8-F1
#
_entry.id   AF-A0A8C6DTT8-F1
#
_cell.length_a   1.000
_cell.length_b   1.000
_cell.length_c   1.000
_cell.angle_alpha   90.00
_cell.angle_beta   90.00
_cell.angle_gamma   90.00
#
_symmetry.space_group_name_H-M   'P 1'
#
loop_
_entity.id
_entity.type
_entity.pdbx_description
1 polymer ?
#
loop_
_entity_poly.entity_id
_entity_poly.type
_entity_poly.pdbx_seq_one_letter_code
_entity_poly.pdbx_strand_id
1 'polypeptide(L)'
;MTADSEPEQKHKKIEDCSGRSVAPDVPEDLDFLVPKAGFFCPICSLFYSDEKAMTNHCKSTRHKQNTEKFMAKQRKEKEQNEAEESSR
;
A
#
# COMPACT_ATOMS: atom_id res chain seq x y z
N MET A 1 3.50 19.71 -40.31
CA MET A 1 2.59 19.47 -39.17
C MET A 1 3.41 18.74 -38.13
N THR A 2 3.39 19.25 -36.90
CA THR A 2 4.47 19.24 -35.90
C THR A 2 4.81 17.88 -35.29
N ALA A 3 6.05 17.83 -34.79
CA ALA A 3 6.80 16.68 -34.28
C ALA A 3 6.29 16.05 -32.97
N ASP A 4 6.73 14.80 -32.80
CA ASP A 4 6.83 13.98 -31.59
C ASP A 4 7.30 14.75 -30.34
N SER A 5 6.71 14.47 -29.17
CA SER A 5 7.32 14.66 -27.83
C SER A 5 6.44 14.07 -26.71
N GLU A 6 6.94 13.00 -26.08
CA GLU A 6 6.52 12.49 -24.77
C GLU A 6 6.73 13.53 -23.64
N PRO A 7 5.94 13.51 -22.56
CA PRO A 7 6.26 14.28 -21.37
C PRO A 7 7.20 13.52 -20.44
N GLU A 8 8.44 14.01 -20.34
CA GLU A 8 9.46 13.59 -19.37
C GLU A 8 8.95 13.69 -17.92
N GLN A 9 8.95 12.56 -17.20
CA GLN A 9 8.74 12.54 -15.74
C GLN A 9 10.00 12.99 -15.02
N LYS A 10 9.90 14.17 -14.43
CA LYS A 10 10.95 14.90 -13.72
C LYS A 10 11.14 14.26 -12.35
N HIS A 11 12.16 13.40 -12.23
CA HIS A 11 12.56 12.81 -10.97
C HIS A 11 13.23 13.89 -10.09
N LYS A 12 12.58 14.30 -9.00
CA LYS A 12 13.19 15.19 -8.01
C LYS A 12 14.22 14.40 -7.21
N LYS A 13 15.50 14.60 -7.52
CA LYS A 13 16.66 14.13 -6.75
C LYS A 13 16.68 14.86 -5.39
N ILE A 14 16.49 14.12 -4.30
CA ILE A 14 16.76 14.61 -2.95
C ILE A 14 18.24 14.26 -2.70
N GLU A 15 19.10 15.27 -2.63
CA GLU A 15 20.52 15.07 -2.28
C GLU A 15 20.74 15.10 -0.77
N ASP A 16 21.45 14.06 -0.34
CA ASP A 16 22.40 13.90 0.77
C ASP A 16 22.08 14.45 2.17
N CYS A 17 21.94 13.49 3.09
CA CYS A 17 22.39 13.66 4.46
C CYS A 17 23.21 12.41 4.80
N SER A 18 24.53 12.55 4.74
CA SER A 18 25.51 11.51 5.07
C SER A 18 25.23 10.80 6.41
N GLY A 19 24.79 9.54 6.30
CA GLY A 19 24.64 8.61 7.40
C GLY A 19 24.89 7.20 6.87
N ARG A 20 26.08 6.66 7.18
CA ARG A 20 26.57 5.29 6.91
C ARG A 20 25.46 4.30 6.52
N SER A 21 25.32 4.03 5.22
CA SER A 21 24.43 2.99 4.71
C SER A 21 25.00 1.64 5.13
N VAL A 22 24.40 1.05 6.17
CA VAL A 22 24.46 -0.40 6.35
C VAL A 22 23.58 -0.94 5.24
N ALA A 23 24.20 -1.43 4.16
CA ALA A 23 23.45 -2.17 3.15
C ALA A 23 22.69 -3.29 3.88
N PRO A 24 21.35 -3.38 3.74
CA PRO A 24 20.66 -4.57 4.20
C PRO A 24 21.27 -5.74 3.44
N ASP A 25 21.67 -6.77 4.17
CA ASP A 25 22.03 -8.07 3.62
C ASP A 25 20.76 -8.62 2.96
N VAL A 26 20.49 -8.19 1.73
CA VAL A 26 19.42 -8.74 0.90
C VAL A 26 19.97 -10.08 0.44
N PRO A 27 19.34 -11.21 0.81
CA PRO A 27 19.80 -12.51 0.34
C PRO A 27 19.81 -12.50 -1.19
N GLU A 28 20.92 -12.96 -1.78
CA GLU A 28 21.20 -13.04 -3.23
C GLU A 28 20.05 -13.72 -4.00
N ASP A 29 19.26 -14.54 -3.30
CA ASP A 29 18.05 -15.20 -3.79
C ASP A 29 16.86 -14.27 -4.07
N LEU A 30 16.95 -12.95 -3.88
CA LEU A 30 15.83 -12.02 -4.11
C LEU A 30 16.11 -10.95 -5.18
N ASP A 31 17.25 -10.99 -5.85
CA ASP A 31 17.64 -10.01 -6.89
C ASP A 31 16.69 -9.99 -8.10
N PHE A 32 15.87 -11.03 -8.29
CA PHE A 32 14.83 -11.08 -9.32
C PHE A 32 13.52 -10.39 -8.90
N LEU A 33 13.37 -9.96 -7.65
CA LEU A 33 12.19 -9.24 -7.19
C LEU A 33 12.26 -7.77 -7.62
N VAL A 34 11.36 -7.39 -8.52
CA VAL A 34 11.20 -6.00 -8.94
C VAL A 34 10.02 -5.39 -8.17
N PRO A 35 10.26 -4.42 -7.27
CA PRO A 35 9.18 -3.73 -6.59
C PRO A 35 8.25 -3.04 -7.60
N LYS A 36 6.94 -3.24 -7.43
CA LYS A 36 5.91 -2.56 -8.23
C LYS A 36 5.04 -1.69 -7.36
N ALA A 37 4.88 -0.43 -7.77
CA ALA A 37 3.94 0.49 -7.16
C ALA A 37 2.49 0.12 -7.56
N GLY A 38 1.54 0.43 -6.68
CA GLY A 38 0.11 0.20 -6.91
C GLY A 38 -0.71 0.51 -5.67
N PHE A 39 -1.94 0.02 -5.65
CA PHE A 39 -2.95 0.33 -4.63
C PHE A 39 -3.30 -0.92 -3.83
N PHE A 40 -3.32 -0.81 -2.50
CA PHE A 40 -3.68 -1.89 -1.61
C PHE A 40 -5.01 -1.62 -0.91
N CYS A 41 -5.90 -2.60 -0.91
CA CYS A 41 -7.13 -2.54 -0.14
C CYS A 41 -6.95 -3.29 1.18
N PRO A 42 -6.89 -2.61 2.35
CA PRO A 42 -6.70 -3.28 3.64
C PRO A 42 -7.89 -4.14 4.05
N ILE A 43 -9.10 -3.75 3.64
CA ILE A 43 -10.34 -4.48 3.94
C ILE A 43 -10.35 -5.86 3.29
N CYS A 44 -9.86 -5.93 2.05
CA CYS A 44 -9.85 -7.16 1.26
C CYS A 44 -8.48 -7.86 1.25
N SER A 45 -7.43 -7.19 1.76
CA SER A 45 -6.04 -7.64 1.68
C SER A 45 -5.60 -7.99 0.25
N LEU A 46 -5.94 -7.12 -0.71
CA LEU A 46 -5.64 -7.31 -2.14
C LEU A 46 -4.91 -6.11 -2.72
N PHE A 47 -3.99 -6.38 -3.66
CA PHE A 47 -3.22 -5.39 -4.40
C PHE A 47 -3.73 -5.23 -5.83
N TYR A 48 -3.71 -3.99 -6.32
CA TYR A 48 -4.13 -3.61 -7.67
C TYR A 48 -3.08 -2.70 -8.31
N SER A 49 -2.72 -2.99 -9.57
CA SER A 49 -1.62 -2.29 -10.26
C SER A 49 -1.97 -0.85 -10.68
N ASP A 50 -3.25 -0.51 -10.81
CA ASP A 50 -3.70 0.79 -11.31
C ASP A 50 -4.98 1.29 -10.61
N GLU A 51 -5.23 2.59 -10.73
CA GLU A 51 -6.33 3.28 -10.05
C GLU A 51 -7.70 2.83 -10.56
N LYS A 52 -7.82 2.49 -11.86
CA LYS A 52 -9.09 2.06 -12.46
C LYS A 52 -9.49 0.69 -11.92
N ALA A 53 -8.55 -0.23 -11.78
CA ALA A 53 -8.76 -1.53 -11.14
C ALA A 53 -9.20 -1.37 -9.68
N MET A 54 -8.53 -0.51 -8.91
CA MET A 54 -8.92 -0.21 -7.53
C MET A 54 -10.31 0.44 -7.45
N THR A 55 -10.63 1.39 -8.34
CA THR A 55 -11.94 2.06 -8.38
C THR A 55 -13.05 1.05 -8.67
N ASN A 56 -12.84 0.16 -9.63
CA ASN A 56 -13.80 -0.91 -9.93
C ASN A 56 -13.93 -1.89 -8.77
N HIS A 57 -12.83 -2.22 -8.11
CA HIS A 57 -12.82 -3.04 -6.89
C HIS A 57 -13.71 -2.42 -5.80
N CYS A 58 -13.52 -1.12 -5.48
CA CYS A 58 -14.30 -0.42 -4.45
C CYS A 58 -15.81 -0.37 -4.76
N LYS A 59 -16.19 -0.37 -6.04
CA LYS A 59 -17.60 -0.38 -6.47
C LYS A 59 -18.25 -1.77 -6.39
N SER A 60 -17.46 -2.83 -6.29
CA SER A 60 -17.96 -4.21 -6.27
C SER A 60 -18.81 -4.52 -5.04
N THR A 61 -19.79 -5.40 -5.20
CA THR A 61 -20.64 -5.88 -4.08
C THR A 61 -19.80 -6.56 -3.00
N ARG A 62 -18.76 -7.31 -3.40
CA ARG A 62 -17.87 -7.99 -2.45
C ARG A 62 -17.14 -7.01 -1.55
N HIS A 63 -16.61 -5.92 -2.11
CA HIS A 63 -15.94 -4.90 -1.32
C HIS A 63 -16.91 -4.31 -0.28
N LYS A 64 -18.13 -3.93 -0.70
CA LYS A 64 -19.16 -3.40 0.21
C LYS A 64 -19.47 -4.34 1.37
N GLN A 65 -19.69 -5.63 1.09
CA GLN A 65 -19.94 -6.65 2.13
C GLN A 65 -18.76 -6.83 3.09
N ASN A 66 -17.53 -6.80 2.57
CA ASN A 66 -16.35 -6.92 3.41
C ASN A 66 -16.15 -5.69 4.29
N THR A 67 -16.47 -4.49 3.79
CA THR A 67 -16.38 -3.24 4.56
C THR A 67 -17.26 -3.28 5.79
N GLU A 68 -18.50 -3.73 5.68
CA GLU A 68 -19.42 -3.86 6.84
C GLU A 68 -18.82 -4.76 7.92
N LYS A 69 -18.31 -5.93 7.53
CA LYS A 69 -17.68 -6.89 8.44
C LYS A 69 -16.40 -6.35 9.06
N PHE A 70 -15.56 -5.69 8.26
CA PHE A 70 -14.30 -5.11 8.72
C PHE A 70 -14.53 -4.05 9.78
N MET A 71 -15.47 -3.12 9.56
CA MET A 71 -15.80 -2.08 10.53
C MET A 71 -16.39 -2.65 11.82
N ALA A 72 -17.20 -3.71 11.73
CA ALA A 72 -17.70 -4.40 12.91
C ALA A 72 -16.60 -5.07 13.73
N LYS A 73 -15.58 -5.65 13.07
CA LYS A 73 -14.44 -6.27 13.74
C LYS A 73 -13.55 -5.23 14.41
N GLN A 74 -13.24 -4.12 13.74
CA GLN A 74 -12.38 -3.06 14.30
C GLN A 74 -12.96 -2.45 15.59
N ARG A 75 -14.29 -2.32 15.71
CA ARG A 75 -14.93 -1.82 16.94
C ARG A 75 -14.68 -2.76 18.12
N LYS A 76 -14.90 -4.06 17.92
CA LYS A 76 -14.70 -5.08 18.96
C LYS A 76 -13.23 -5.16 19.41
N GLU A 77 -12.30 -5.07 18.48
CA GLU A 77 -10.86 -5.12 18.79
C GLU A 77 -10.43 -3.90 19.62
N LYS A 78 -10.96 -2.71 19.31
CA LYS A 78 -10.71 -1.50 20.10
C LYS A 78 -11.25 -1.62 21.52
N GLU A 79 -12.47 -2.12 21.69
CA GLU A 79 -13.08 -2.33 23.01
C GLU A 79 -12.29 -3.34 23.86
N GLN A 80 -11.76 -4.40 23.24
CA GLN A 80 -10.94 -5.40 23.92
C GLN A 80 -9.57 -4.84 24.34
N ASN A 81 -8.92 -4.06 23.46
CA ASN A 81 -7.63 -3.45 23.77
C ASN A 81 -7.75 -2.41 24.90
N GLU A 82 -8.81 -1.60 24.90
CA GLU A 82 -9.07 -0.63 25.97
C GLU A 82 -9.38 -1.30 27.32
N ALA A 83 -10.09 -2.44 27.32
CA ALA A 83 -10.34 -3.21 28.53
C ALA A 83 -9.07 -3.89 29.08
N GLU A 84 -8.18 -4.38 28.21
CA GLU A 84 -6.89 -4.95 28.60
C GLU A 84 -5.94 -3.89 29.18
N GLU A 85 -5.86 -2.72 28.55
CA GLU A 85 -5.01 -1.61 28.99
C GLU A 85 -5.47 -1.02 30.33
N SER A 86 -6.79 -0.85 30.51
CA SER A 86 -7.39 -0.43 31.79
C SER A 86 -7.19 -1.44 32.93
N SER A 87 -6.88 -2.70 32.61
CA SER A 87 -6.64 -3.77 33.58
C SER A 87 -5.15 -3.98 33.92
N ARG A 88 -4.23 -3.25 33.28
CA ARG A 88 -2.78 -3.28 33.54
C ARG A 88 -2.36 -2.18 34.50
#